data_AF-A0AAD7TJZ1-F1
#
_entry.id   AF-A0AAD7TJZ1-F1
#
_cell.length_a   1.000
_cell.length_b   1.000
_cell.length_c   1.000
_cell.angle_alpha   90.00
_cell.angle_beta   90.00
_cell.angle_gamma   90.00
#
_symmetry.space_group_name_H-M   'P 1'
#
loop_
_entity.id
_entity.type
_entity.pdbx_description
1 polymer ?
#
loop_
_entity_poly.entity_id
_entity_poly.type
_entity_poly.pdbx_seq_one_letter_code
_entity_poly.pdbx_strand_id
1 'polypeptide(L)'
;MLDTSLKEAERFLQETTEALEKLEESVSDDKLEEWRRDEAQWLQDVVDFRNHENMEDVYSPHVDAALSEAGALKVLKEEKGKTFGIQGMGMVSAIQEMIEIEREKLELMKKVREADPSKTRQRNALGRRVVALQGQADVCRRQYERFVGELVAATVEEIRLAVKTSKSVGASLDAFPLSCDLGGETANDLVAEVDKGPELLEDAYLSEYLEMLHAIHVELPSYYVASVRTHAKMAEPVSIERKLREGQAKDALDELRTHLTALYSLEDLRGQGTGQAHGQRVKALAATEVAIGHQARDEYRRVRKVLITLGMPEDDKTFRVLTDEDAKPFIIFSHQHRRGDSKRTGSWLWEDFSFADNQGDNEVKEFMYHKIRPFWFRKRAARARWQEEVYIKREEMYRTTLFFEHNRDRWSACATDAEEDGRAGAMVYARRQSHRYARLLADARNAFPMDLSLGIGFAK
;
A
#
# COMPACT_ATOMS: atom_id res chain seq x y z
N MET A 1 26.23 -7.88 21.27
CA MET A 1 26.43 -7.73 19.82
C MET A 1 25.89 -8.94 19.07
N LEU A 2 26.41 -10.16 19.29
CA LEU A 2 25.88 -11.37 18.62
C LEU A 2 24.42 -11.68 19.01
N ASP A 3 24.06 -11.61 20.31
CA ASP A 3 22.67 -11.81 20.78
C ASP A 3 21.69 -10.81 20.14
N THR A 4 22.06 -9.54 20.11
CA THR A 4 21.28 -8.48 19.43
C THR A 4 21.11 -8.77 17.94
N SER A 5 22.17 -9.23 17.27
CA SER A 5 22.13 -9.59 15.85
C SER A 5 21.26 -10.83 15.58
N LEU A 6 21.23 -11.81 16.48
CA LEU A 6 20.35 -12.98 16.37
C LEU A 6 18.89 -12.57 16.49
N LYS A 7 18.55 -11.76 17.50
CA LYS A 7 17.19 -11.21 17.68
C LYS A 7 16.72 -10.40 16.48
N GLU A 8 17.61 -9.62 15.87
CA GLU A 8 17.31 -8.91 14.62
C GLU A 8 17.01 -9.90 13.48
N ALA A 9 17.83 -10.94 13.29
CA ALA A 9 17.62 -11.94 12.25
C ALA A 9 16.32 -12.73 12.45
N GLU A 10 16.00 -13.13 13.69
CA GLU A 10 14.75 -13.81 14.04
C GLU A 10 13.53 -12.94 13.77
N ARG A 11 13.59 -11.65 14.13
CA ARG A 11 12.52 -10.68 13.80
C ARG A 11 12.30 -10.58 12.29
N PHE A 12 13.37 -10.40 11.51
CA PHE A 12 13.23 -10.29 10.05
C PHE A 12 12.77 -11.60 9.40
N LEU A 13 13.17 -12.76 9.92
CA LEU A 13 12.66 -14.06 9.48
C LEU A 13 11.14 -14.14 9.71
N GLN A 14 10.66 -13.72 10.88
CA GLN A 14 9.23 -13.70 11.18
C GLN A 14 8.47 -12.76 10.24
N GLU A 15 8.89 -11.50 10.13
CA GLU A 15 8.24 -10.49 9.28
C GLU A 15 8.21 -10.92 7.80
N THR A 16 9.30 -11.50 7.29
CA THR A 16 9.34 -11.98 5.90
C THR A 16 8.53 -13.24 5.67
N THR A 17 8.37 -14.09 6.68
CA THR A 17 7.50 -15.28 6.60
C THR A 17 6.03 -14.88 6.57
N GLU A 18 5.59 -14.01 7.49
CA GLU A 18 4.21 -13.52 7.53
C GLU A 18 3.84 -12.77 6.24
N ALA A 19 4.76 -11.97 5.69
CA ALA A 19 4.54 -11.26 4.43
C ALA A 19 4.46 -12.21 3.22
N LEU A 20 5.22 -13.31 3.23
CA LEU A 20 5.17 -14.32 2.18
C LEU A 20 3.88 -15.14 2.26
N GLU A 21 3.43 -15.50 3.45
CA GLU A 21 2.17 -16.24 3.65
C GLU A 21 0.98 -15.45 3.14
N LYS A 22 0.86 -14.16 3.51
CA LYS A 22 -0.18 -13.26 2.97
C LYS A 22 -0.14 -13.13 1.45
N LEU A 23 1.08 -13.05 0.90
CA LEU A 23 1.27 -13.01 -0.56
C LEU A 23 0.75 -14.29 -1.21
N GLU A 24 1.10 -15.45 -0.66
CA GLU A 24 0.63 -16.75 -1.14
C GLU A 24 -0.90 -16.90 -1.01
N GLU A 25 -1.53 -16.40 0.07
CA GLU A 25 -3.00 -16.40 0.21
C GLU A 25 -3.73 -15.61 -0.90
N SER A 26 -3.05 -14.66 -1.53
CA SER A 26 -3.61 -13.80 -2.58
C SER A 26 -3.42 -14.33 -4.00
N VAL A 27 -2.74 -15.46 -4.18
CA VAL A 27 -2.43 -16.08 -5.48
C VAL A 27 -3.07 -17.47 -5.53
N SER A 28 -3.57 -17.90 -6.68
CA SER A 28 -4.13 -19.25 -6.82
C SER A 28 -3.09 -20.35 -6.60
N ASP A 29 -3.51 -21.44 -5.96
CA ASP A 29 -2.65 -22.60 -5.66
C ASP A 29 -1.96 -23.16 -6.91
N ASP A 30 -2.68 -23.24 -8.04
CA ASP A 30 -2.14 -23.73 -9.31
C ASP A 30 -0.93 -22.89 -9.79
N LYS A 31 -1.00 -21.56 -9.62
CA LYS A 31 0.08 -20.65 -10.00
C LYS A 31 1.24 -20.71 -9.02
N LEU A 32 0.97 -20.87 -7.74
CA LEU A 32 2.03 -21.08 -6.74
C LEU A 32 2.79 -22.38 -6.97
N GLU A 33 2.11 -23.47 -7.34
CA GLU A 33 2.76 -24.73 -7.70
C GLU A 33 3.62 -24.59 -8.96
N GLU A 34 3.14 -23.86 -9.96
CA GLU A 34 3.92 -23.51 -11.15
C GLU A 34 5.20 -22.77 -10.77
N TRP A 35 5.10 -21.69 -10.01
CA TRP A 35 6.26 -20.89 -9.61
C TRP A 35 7.23 -21.67 -8.71
N ARG A 36 6.74 -22.50 -7.79
CA ARG A 36 7.58 -23.36 -6.96
C ARG A 36 8.39 -24.37 -7.78
N ARG A 37 7.78 -24.95 -8.82
CA ARG A 37 8.46 -25.85 -9.76
C ARG A 37 9.54 -25.11 -10.54
N ASP A 38 9.22 -23.93 -11.06
CA ASP A 38 10.17 -23.11 -11.82
C ASP A 38 11.36 -22.68 -10.96
N GLU A 39 11.14 -22.30 -9.69
CA GLU A 39 12.24 -21.97 -8.77
C GLU A 39 13.16 -23.17 -8.53
N ALA A 40 12.56 -24.34 -8.30
CA ALA A 40 13.31 -25.55 -7.98
C ALA A 40 14.21 -25.95 -9.16
N GLN A 41 13.67 -25.88 -10.38
CA GLN A 41 14.41 -26.12 -11.60
C GLN A 41 15.54 -25.10 -11.77
N TRP A 42 15.23 -23.80 -11.60
CA TRP A 42 16.22 -22.73 -11.69
C TRP A 42 17.36 -22.91 -10.67
N LEU A 43 17.04 -23.23 -9.41
CA LEU A 43 18.03 -23.47 -8.35
C LEU A 43 18.92 -24.67 -8.64
N GLN A 44 18.42 -25.69 -9.34
CA GLN A 44 19.21 -26.83 -9.77
C GLN A 44 20.15 -26.45 -10.93
N ASP A 45 19.62 -25.72 -11.91
CA ASP A 45 20.34 -25.41 -13.14
C ASP A 45 21.41 -24.34 -12.94
N VAL A 46 21.22 -23.38 -12.03
CA VAL A 46 22.15 -22.27 -11.77
C VAL A 46 23.49 -22.75 -11.18
N VAL A 47 23.55 -23.96 -10.61
CA VAL A 47 24.77 -24.53 -10.04
C VAL A 47 25.78 -24.89 -11.12
N ASP A 48 25.32 -25.30 -12.31
CA ASP A 48 26.21 -25.62 -13.45
C ASP A 48 26.37 -24.39 -14.35
N PHE A 49 27.60 -23.86 -14.38
CA PHE A 49 27.96 -22.71 -15.20
C PHE A 49 27.69 -22.89 -16.70
N ARG A 50 27.58 -24.14 -17.19
CA ARG A 50 27.28 -24.45 -18.59
C ARG A 50 25.85 -24.09 -18.98
N ASN A 51 24.95 -24.04 -18.01
CA ASN A 51 23.54 -23.75 -18.25
C ASN A 51 23.26 -22.24 -18.34
N HIS A 52 24.20 -21.39 -17.87
CA HIS A 52 23.97 -19.94 -17.70
C HIS A 52 23.69 -19.19 -19.01
N GLU A 53 24.18 -19.68 -20.16
CA GLU A 53 24.01 -18.98 -21.44
C GLU A 53 22.54 -18.92 -21.92
N ASN A 54 21.76 -19.96 -21.63
CA ASN A 54 20.35 -20.07 -22.07
C ASN A 54 19.35 -20.01 -20.92
N MET A 55 19.82 -19.65 -19.72
CA MET A 55 19.00 -19.65 -18.52
C MET A 55 18.22 -18.35 -18.41
N GLU A 56 16.89 -18.46 -18.26
CA GLU A 56 16.05 -17.31 -17.98
C GLU A 56 16.22 -16.85 -16.52
N ASP A 57 16.36 -15.53 -16.29
CA ASP A 57 16.37 -14.97 -14.94
C ASP A 57 14.95 -14.92 -14.38
N VAL A 58 14.57 -15.98 -13.67
CA VAL A 58 13.28 -16.14 -13.00
C VAL A 58 13.03 -15.04 -11.94
N TYR A 59 14.09 -14.39 -11.44
CA TYR A 59 13.97 -13.28 -10.52
C TYR A 59 13.76 -11.93 -11.22
N SER A 60 13.67 -11.88 -12.54
CA SER A 60 13.37 -10.66 -13.28
C SER A 60 12.12 -10.86 -14.16
N PRO A 61 11.31 -9.82 -14.39
CA PRO A 61 10.23 -9.87 -15.38
C PRO A 61 10.75 -10.32 -16.75
N HIS A 62 10.00 -11.19 -17.42
CA HIS A 62 10.30 -11.61 -18.80
C HIS A 62 10.40 -10.38 -19.72
N VAL A 63 11.34 -10.37 -20.67
CA VAL A 63 11.62 -9.22 -21.56
C VAL A 63 10.40 -8.87 -22.42
N ASP A 64 9.60 -9.88 -22.78
CA ASP A 64 8.34 -9.74 -23.53
C ASP A 64 7.11 -9.39 -22.66
N ALA A 65 7.27 -9.24 -21.34
CA ALA A 65 6.20 -8.83 -20.41
C ALA A 65 6.08 -7.30 -20.32
N ALA A 66 6.21 -6.61 -21.46
CA ALA A 66 5.79 -5.22 -21.60
C ALA A 66 4.34 -5.23 -22.09
N LEU A 67 3.43 -4.64 -21.32
CA LEU A 67 2.07 -4.42 -21.77
C LEU A 67 2.16 -3.64 -23.10
N SER A 68 1.61 -4.20 -24.19
CA SER A 68 1.64 -3.49 -25.47
C SER A 68 0.99 -2.10 -25.29
N GLU A 69 1.46 -1.08 -26.00
CA GLU A 69 0.86 0.28 -25.92
C GLU A 69 -0.66 0.24 -26.14
N ALA A 70 -1.13 -0.71 -26.95
CA ALA A 70 -2.54 -1.02 -27.14
C ALA A 70 -3.19 -1.65 -25.90
N GLY A 71 -2.56 -2.62 -25.24
CA GLY A 71 -3.03 -3.25 -24.00
C GLY A 71 -3.10 -2.27 -22.83
N ALA A 72 -2.10 -1.40 -22.66
CA ALA A 72 -2.10 -0.34 -21.63
C ALA A 72 -3.22 0.68 -21.88
N LEU A 73 -3.38 1.13 -23.12
CA LEU A 73 -4.49 2.01 -23.49
C LEU A 73 -5.86 1.32 -23.43
N LYS A 74 -5.92 -0.02 -23.51
CA LYS A 74 -7.14 -0.81 -23.44
C LYS A 74 -7.59 -1.01 -21.99
N VAL A 75 -6.68 -1.33 -21.07
CA VAL A 75 -6.91 -1.26 -19.60
C VAL A 75 -7.49 0.11 -19.22
N LEU A 76 -6.82 1.18 -19.66
CA LEU A 76 -7.20 2.57 -19.34
C LEU A 76 -8.50 3.03 -20.02
N LYS A 77 -8.90 2.39 -21.13
CA LYS A 77 -10.18 2.66 -21.82
C LYS A 77 -11.32 1.82 -21.25
N GLU A 78 -11.04 0.60 -20.80
CA GLU A 78 -12.02 -0.31 -20.23
C GLU A 78 -12.36 0.05 -18.77
N GLU A 79 -11.41 0.55 -17.97
CA GLU A 79 -11.68 1.12 -16.64
C GLU A 79 -12.58 2.36 -16.71
N LYS A 80 -12.39 3.22 -17.72
CA LYS A 80 -13.28 4.36 -18.00
C LYS A 80 -14.60 3.96 -18.68
N GLY A 81 -14.71 2.71 -19.12
CA GLY A 81 -15.84 2.16 -19.87
C GLY A 81 -16.86 1.42 -19.01
N LYS A 82 -16.59 1.19 -17.72
CA LYS A 82 -17.56 0.58 -16.78
C LYS A 82 -18.59 1.60 -16.29
N THR A 83 -19.29 2.24 -17.21
CA THR A 83 -20.65 2.71 -16.91
C THR A 83 -21.50 1.48 -16.65
N PHE A 84 -21.86 1.26 -15.39
CA PHE A 84 -22.76 0.18 -15.01
C PHE A 84 -24.12 0.39 -15.67
N GLY A 85 -24.49 -0.56 -16.52
CA GLY A 85 -25.80 -0.61 -17.15
C GLY A 85 -26.87 -1.08 -16.17
N ILE A 86 -27.92 -0.27 -16.09
CA ILE A 86 -29.33 -0.66 -16.03
C ILE A 86 -29.83 -1.39 -14.77
N GLN A 87 -30.59 -0.62 -13.98
CA GLN A 87 -31.72 -1.01 -13.12
C GLN A 87 -31.46 -2.09 -12.05
N GLY A 88 -31.04 -1.64 -10.86
CA GLY A 88 -31.19 -2.36 -9.59
C GLY A 88 -31.45 -1.38 -8.43
N MET A 89 -32.50 -1.65 -7.63
CA MET A 89 -32.91 -1.01 -6.35
C MET A 89 -32.65 0.50 -6.18
N GLY A 90 -33.72 1.31 -6.27
CA GLY A 90 -33.67 2.77 -6.40
C GLY A 90 -32.74 3.56 -5.43
N MET A 91 -32.61 3.16 -4.17
CA MET A 91 -31.74 3.87 -3.21
C MET A 91 -30.24 3.69 -3.49
N VAL A 92 -29.83 2.47 -3.90
CA VAL A 92 -28.41 2.19 -4.18
C VAL A 92 -27.94 2.97 -5.41
N SER A 93 -28.74 2.95 -6.49
CA SER A 93 -28.46 3.74 -7.70
C SER A 93 -28.37 5.23 -7.39
N ALA A 94 -29.31 5.77 -6.60
CA ALA A 94 -29.32 7.18 -6.27
C ALA A 94 -28.09 7.61 -5.44
N ILE A 95 -27.64 6.77 -4.49
CA ILE A 95 -26.42 7.04 -3.73
C ILE A 95 -25.19 6.93 -4.62
N GLN A 96 -25.11 5.90 -5.48
CA GLN A 96 -24.00 5.72 -6.40
C GLN A 96 -23.87 6.91 -7.38
N GLU A 97 -24.97 7.31 -8.02
CA GLU A 97 -25.00 8.46 -8.93
C GLU A 97 -24.55 9.73 -8.22
N MET A 98 -24.98 9.95 -6.97
CA MET A 98 -24.55 11.12 -6.19
C MET A 98 -23.04 11.10 -5.86
N ILE A 99 -22.48 9.92 -5.56
CA ILE A 99 -21.04 9.74 -5.40
C ILE A 99 -20.29 10.04 -6.72
N GLU A 100 -20.85 9.65 -7.86
CA GLU A 100 -20.27 9.94 -9.18
C GLU A 100 -20.25 11.45 -9.47
N ILE A 101 -21.33 12.16 -9.12
CA ILE A 101 -21.39 13.63 -9.20
C ILE A 101 -20.33 14.28 -8.31
N GLU A 102 -20.15 13.80 -7.07
CA GLU A 102 -19.10 14.28 -6.16
C GLU A 102 -17.71 14.13 -6.80
N ARG A 103 -17.41 12.94 -7.34
CA ARG A 103 -16.12 12.64 -7.97
C ARG A 103 -15.86 13.54 -9.18
N GLU A 104 -16.83 13.67 -10.09
CA GLU A 104 -16.66 14.51 -11.28
C GLU A 104 -16.58 16.01 -10.91
N LYS A 105 -17.34 16.46 -9.90
CA LYS A 105 -17.24 17.81 -9.35
C LYS A 105 -15.82 18.12 -8.88
N LEU A 106 -15.23 17.24 -8.05
CA LEU A 106 -13.86 17.41 -7.55
C LEU A 106 -12.82 17.39 -8.67
N GLU A 107 -12.96 16.48 -9.64
CA GLU A 107 -12.09 16.43 -10.82
C GLU A 107 -12.16 17.73 -11.64
N LEU A 108 -13.36 18.23 -11.90
CA LEU A 108 -13.57 19.47 -12.64
C LEU A 108 -13.06 20.69 -11.89
N MET A 109 -13.26 20.79 -10.58
CA MET A 109 -12.71 21.88 -9.76
C MET A 109 -11.18 21.94 -9.88
N LYS A 110 -10.50 20.78 -9.75
CA LYS A 110 -9.04 20.70 -9.94
C LYS A 110 -8.65 21.14 -11.35
N LYS A 111 -9.32 20.63 -12.38
CA LYS A 111 -9.04 20.97 -13.79
C LYS A 111 -9.28 22.44 -14.12
N VAL A 112 -10.28 23.08 -13.50
CA VAL A 112 -10.57 24.51 -13.69
C VAL A 112 -9.49 25.36 -13.02
N ARG A 113 -9.01 24.99 -11.83
CA ARG A 113 -7.91 25.69 -11.15
C ARG A 113 -6.57 25.57 -11.88
N GLU A 114 -6.32 24.41 -12.49
CA GLU A 114 -5.09 24.15 -13.27
C GLU A 114 -5.20 24.63 -14.74
N ALA A 115 -6.37 25.12 -15.18
CA ALA A 115 -6.58 25.53 -16.56
C ALA A 115 -5.80 26.80 -16.89
N ASP A 116 -5.19 26.81 -18.08
CA ASP A 116 -4.55 27.99 -18.65
C ASP A 116 -5.62 28.93 -19.23
N PRO A 117 -5.78 30.17 -18.70
CA PRO A 117 -6.80 31.12 -19.16
C PRO A 117 -6.67 31.46 -20.64
N SER A 118 -5.46 31.41 -21.20
CA SER A 118 -5.20 31.77 -22.60
C SER A 118 -5.77 30.75 -23.60
N LYS A 119 -6.02 29.52 -23.16
CA LYS A 119 -6.46 28.42 -24.03
C LYS A 119 -7.98 28.33 -24.14
N THR A 120 -8.57 29.22 -24.93
CA THR A 120 -10.03 29.33 -25.12
C THR A 120 -10.73 28.01 -25.45
N ARG A 121 -10.13 27.13 -26.28
CA ARG A 121 -10.72 25.83 -26.62
C ARG A 121 -10.83 24.89 -25.41
N GLN A 122 -9.80 24.85 -24.57
CA GLN A 122 -9.77 24.05 -23.35
C GLN A 122 -10.79 24.60 -22.34
N ARG A 123 -10.80 25.92 -22.14
CA ARG A 123 -11.77 26.62 -21.29
C ARG A 123 -13.22 26.34 -21.70
N ASN A 124 -13.53 26.43 -23.00
CA ASN A 124 -14.88 26.16 -23.50
C ASN A 124 -15.27 24.67 -23.39
N ALA A 125 -14.30 23.75 -23.45
CA ALA A 125 -14.55 22.34 -23.19
C ALA A 125 -14.85 22.07 -21.71
N LEU A 126 -14.15 22.75 -20.79
CA LEU A 126 -14.46 22.71 -19.35
C LEU A 126 -15.85 23.27 -19.07
N GLY A 127 -16.19 24.44 -19.61
CA GLY A 127 -17.53 25.03 -19.43
C GLY A 127 -18.66 24.10 -19.87
N ARG A 128 -18.51 23.40 -21.01
CA ARG A 128 -19.49 22.39 -21.44
C ARG A 128 -19.64 21.24 -20.45
N ARG A 129 -18.52 20.77 -19.86
CA ARG A 129 -18.57 19.71 -18.84
C ARG A 129 -19.22 20.21 -17.54
N VAL A 130 -18.93 21.44 -17.11
CA VAL A 130 -19.54 22.05 -15.91
C VAL A 130 -21.06 22.16 -16.07
N VAL A 131 -21.54 22.67 -17.20
CA VAL A 131 -22.98 22.78 -17.48
C VAL A 131 -23.63 21.39 -17.55
N ALA A 132 -22.97 20.41 -18.19
CA ALA A 132 -23.46 19.04 -18.26
C ALA A 132 -23.58 18.41 -16.86
N LEU A 133 -22.55 18.57 -16.02
CA LEU A 133 -22.54 18.06 -14.65
C LEU A 133 -23.65 18.71 -13.82
N GLN A 134 -23.89 20.01 -13.95
CA GLN A 134 -24.98 20.68 -13.25
C GLN A 134 -26.34 20.09 -13.63
N GLY A 135 -26.59 19.87 -14.92
CA GLY A 135 -27.82 19.24 -15.39
C GLY A 135 -27.98 17.79 -14.88
N GLN A 136 -26.89 17.02 -14.85
CA GLN A 136 -26.89 15.66 -14.29
C GLN A 136 -27.13 15.68 -12.77
N ALA A 137 -26.49 16.58 -12.04
CA ALA A 137 -26.62 16.71 -10.59
C ALA A 137 -28.07 17.03 -10.18
N ASP A 138 -28.77 17.89 -10.93
CA ASP A 138 -30.18 18.19 -10.65
C ASP A 138 -31.10 16.97 -10.86
N VAL A 139 -30.79 16.11 -11.84
CA VAL A 139 -31.52 14.85 -12.05
C VAL A 139 -31.24 13.88 -10.90
N CYS A 140 -29.97 13.68 -10.56
CA CYS A 140 -29.55 12.77 -9.50
C CYS A 140 -30.10 13.21 -8.13
N ARG A 141 -30.10 14.53 -7.85
CA ARG A 141 -30.67 15.10 -6.62
C ARG A 141 -32.14 14.71 -6.43
N ARG A 142 -32.97 14.87 -7.47
CA ARG A 142 -34.39 14.50 -7.40
C ARG A 142 -34.60 13.00 -7.14
N GLN A 143 -33.73 12.15 -7.69
CA GLN A 143 -33.79 10.71 -7.42
C GLN A 143 -33.37 10.40 -5.99
N TYR A 144 -32.29 11.03 -5.51
CA TYR A 144 -31.80 10.90 -4.15
C TYR A 144 -32.84 11.37 -3.12
N GLU A 145 -33.44 12.54 -3.31
CA GLU A 145 -34.51 13.08 -2.46
C GLU A 145 -35.69 12.12 -2.32
N ARG A 146 -36.07 11.45 -3.41
CA ARG A 146 -37.18 10.48 -3.42
C ARG A 146 -36.94 9.27 -2.51
N PHE A 147 -35.69 8.83 -2.35
CA PHE A 147 -35.37 7.61 -1.58
C PHE A 147 -34.80 7.92 -0.19
N VAL A 148 -33.89 8.89 -0.11
CA VAL A 148 -33.15 9.22 1.11
C VAL A 148 -33.69 10.50 1.76
N GLY A 149 -34.20 11.45 0.98
CA GLY A 149 -34.70 12.72 1.49
C GLY A 149 -35.86 12.58 2.49
N GLU A 150 -36.81 11.69 2.22
CA GLU A 150 -37.92 11.40 3.15
C GLU A 150 -37.44 10.80 4.48
N LEU A 151 -36.43 9.91 4.42
CA LEU A 151 -35.83 9.32 5.61
C LEU A 151 -35.09 10.37 6.44
N VAL A 152 -34.30 11.22 5.79
CA VAL A 152 -33.58 12.32 6.43
C VAL A 152 -34.58 13.26 7.10
N ALA A 153 -35.62 13.71 6.41
CA ALA A 153 -36.65 14.57 7.00
C ALA A 153 -37.31 13.93 8.23
N ALA A 154 -37.67 12.65 8.16
CA ALA A 154 -38.26 11.93 9.29
C ALA A 154 -37.29 11.81 10.48
N THR A 155 -36.00 11.55 10.23
CA THR A 155 -34.99 11.49 11.31
C THR A 155 -34.76 12.84 11.98
N VAL A 156 -34.76 13.91 11.19
CA VAL A 156 -34.53 15.27 11.69
C VAL A 156 -35.68 15.70 12.60
N GLU A 157 -36.92 15.37 12.23
CA GLU A 157 -38.08 15.64 13.10
C GLU A 157 -38.02 14.82 14.40
N GLU A 158 -37.61 13.55 14.35
CA GLU A 158 -37.44 12.74 15.56
C GLU A 158 -36.35 13.30 16.48
N ILE A 159 -35.21 13.73 15.92
CA ILE A 159 -34.12 14.38 16.66
C ILE A 159 -34.60 15.72 17.25
N ARG A 160 -35.30 16.55 16.46
CA ARG A 160 -35.86 17.83 16.92
C ARG A 160 -36.83 17.64 18.08
N LEU A 161 -37.69 16.64 18.02
CA LEU A 161 -38.62 16.30 19.11
C LEU A 161 -37.87 15.83 20.37
N ALA A 162 -36.87 14.96 20.21
CA ALA A 162 -36.04 14.49 21.32
C ALA A 162 -35.30 15.66 22.02
N VAL A 163 -34.73 16.59 21.25
CA VAL A 163 -34.06 17.80 21.78
C VAL A 163 -35.06 18.71 22.49
N LYS A 164 -36.28 18.91 21.95
CA LYS A 164 -37.32 19.71 22.63
C LYS A 164 -37.76 19.10 23.96
N THR A 165 -37.78 17.78 24.07
CA THR A 165 -38.15 17.08 25.31
C THR A 165 -37.03 17.07 26.36
N SER A 166 -35.77 17.10 25.91
CA SER A 166 -34.60 17.23 26.79
C SER A 166 -34.36 18.71 27.08
N LYS A 167 -34.88 19.22 28.21
CA LYS A 167 -34.62 20.60 28.67
C LYS A 167 -33.13 20.80 29.00
N SER A 168 -32.27 20.92 28.00
CA SER A 168 -30.89 21.35 28.15
C SER A 168 -30.35 21.94 26.85
N VAL A 169 -30.02 23.24 26.93
CA VAL A 169 -29.20 24.04 26.01
C VAL A 169 -29.88 24.48 24.71
N GLY A 170 -30.13 25.79 24.62
CA GLY A 170 -30.66 26.46 23.45
C GLY A 170 -29.66 26.50 22.30
N ALA A 171 -29.77 25.53 21.40
CA ALA A 171 -29.22 25.63 20.04
C ALA A 171 -30.39 25.83 19.07
N SER A 172 -30.34 26.93 18.32
CA SER A 172 -31.33 27.24 17.28
C SER A 172 -31.26 26.15 16.18
N LEU A 173 -32.38 25.45 15.98
CA LEU A 173 -32.56 24.38 14.98
C LEU A 173 -33.08 24.92 13.63
N ASP A 174 -33.08 26.24 13.45
CA ASP A 174 -33.72 26.94 12.32
C ASP A 174 -32.84 27.02 11.06
N ALA A 175 -31.59 26.53 11.11
CA ALA A 175 -30.72 26.37 9.94
C ALA A 175 -30.58 24.88 9.59
N PHE A 176 -31.56 24.34 8.86
CA PHE A 176 -31.46 23.04 8.20
C PHE A 176 -31.75 23.25 6.71
N PRO A 177 -31.00 22.66 5.75
CA PRO A 177 -30.00 21.61 5.89
C PRO A 177 -28.59 22.14 5.60
N LEU A 178 -27.87 22.72 6.56
CA LEU A 178 -26.47 23.06 6.30
C LEU A 178 -25.58 22.74 7.50
N SER A 179 -24.41 22.20 7.15
CA SER A 179 -23.17 22.27 7.88
C SER A 179 -23.08 23.56 8.70
N CYS A 180 -23.21 23.47 10.03
CA CYS A 180 -22.70 24.47 10.96
C CYS A 180 -22.69 23.86 12.37
N ASP A 181 -21.47 23.66 12.88
CA ASP A 181 -21.10 23.93 14.27
C ASP A 181 -21.79 23.13 15.39
N LEU A 182 -21.81 21.81 15.25
CA LEU A 182 -21.82 20.91 16.41
C LEU A 182 -20.50 20.13 16.48
N GLY A 183 -19.38 20.84 16.63
CA GLY A 183 -18.12 20.34 17.21
C GLY A 183 -17.55 19.01 16.69
N GLY A 184 -17.94 18.58 15.49
CA GLY A 184 -17.48 17.36 14.86
C GLY A 184 -17.09 17.68 13.42
N GLU A 185 -15.84 17.38 13.07
CA GLU A 185 -15.32 17.51 11.72
C GLU A 185 -16.26 16.79 10.74
N THR A 186 -16.92 17.55 9.87
CA THR A 186 -17.75 16.94 8.82
C THR A 186 -16.85 16.43 7.70
N ALA A 187 -17.35 15.50 6.87
CA ALA A 187 -16.64 15.11 5.65
C ALA A 187 -16.30 16.33 4.77
N ASN A 188 -17.14 17.38 4.83
CA ASN A 188 -16.94 18.63 4.10
C ASN A 188 -15.74 19.43 4.64
N ASP A 189 -15.58 19.53 5.97
CA ASP A 189 -14.43 20.19 6.60
C ASP A 189 -13.12 19.43 6.32
N LEU A 190 -13.19 18.09 6.31
CA LEU A 190 -12.06 17.20 6.06
C LEU A 190 -11.62 17.14 4.58
N VAL A 191 -12.55 17.40 3.65
CA VAL A 191 -12.28 17.50 2.21
C VAL A 191 -11.83 18.93 1.85
N ALA A 192 -12.38 19.96 2.50
CA ALA A 192 -11.98 21.36 2.32
C ALA A 192 -10.54 21.65 2.78
N GLU A 193 -10.03 20.97 3.83
CA GLU A 193 -8.63 21.13 4.25
C GLU A 193 -7.60 20.73 3.18
N VAL A 194 -7.96 19.80 2.28
CA VAL A 194 -7.09 19.34 1.18
C VAL A 194 -7.17 20.30 -0.02
N ASP A 195 -8.14 21.21 -0.03
CA ASP A 195 -8.53 22.03 -1.18
C ASP A 195 -8.00 23.47 -1.14
N LYS A 196 -6.95 23.73 -0.34
CA LYS A 196 -6.27 25.04 -0.18
C LYS A 196 -5.39 25.42 -1.41
N GLY A 197 -5.98 25.37 -2.60
CA GLY A 197 -5.43 26.03 -3.79
C GLY A 197 -5.58 27.56 -3.70
N PRO A 198 -4.90 28.34 -4.56
CA PRO A 198 -5.02 29.79 -4.55
C PRO A 198 -6.48 30.22 -4.73
N GLU A 199 -6.98 31.03 -3.79
CA GLU A 199 -8.41 31.33 -3.59
C GLU A 199 -9.05 32.23 -4.67
N LEU A 200 -8.29 32.79 -5.62
CA LEU A 200 -8.84 33.69 -6.64
C LEU A 200 -8.17 33.44 -8.00
N LEU A 201 -8.96 33.00 -8.98
CA LEU A 201 -8.54 32.99 -10.38
C LEU A 201 -8.71 34.40 -10.94
N GLU A 202 -7.69 34.91 -11.64
CA GLU A 202 -7.76 36.23 -12.28
C GLU A 202 -8.73 36.24 -13.49
N ASP A 203 -9.05 35.07 -14.05
CA ASP A 203 -9.96 34.93 -15.19
C ASP A 203 -11.43 34.84 -14.74
N ALA A 204 -12.25 35.76 -15.25
CA ALA A 204 -13.67 35.87 -14.90
C ALA A 204 -14.49 34.63 -15.29
N TYR A 205 -14.16 33.96 -16.40
CA TYR A 205 -14.92 32.79 -16.88
C TYR A 205 -14.59 31.54 -16.06
N LEU A 206 -13.31 31.33 -15.74
CA LEU A 206 -12.93 30.21 -14.86
C LEU A 206 -13.48 30.39 -13.44
N SER A 207 -13.54 31.63 -12.96
CA SER A 207 -14.17 31.97 -11.67
C SER A 207 -15.67 31.65 -11.69
N GLU A 208 -16.39 32.03 -12.75
CA GLU A 208 -17.81 31.67 -12.94
C GLU A 208 -18.01 30.15 -12.93
N TYR A 209 -17.14 29.39 -13.61
CA TYR A 209 -17.22 27.92 -13.58
C TYR A 209 -16.98 27.33 -12.19
N LEU A 210 -16.07 27.90 -11.40
CA LEU A 210 -15.88 27.48 -10.00
C LEU A 210 -17.12 27.77 -9.17
N GLU A 211 -17.72 28.96 -9.31
CA GLU A 211 -18.96 29.32 -8.62
C GLU A 211 -20.10 28.35 -8.97
N MET A 212 -20.26 28.03 -10.26
CA MET A 212 -21.23 27.03 -10.72
C MET A 212 -20.98 25.65 -10.09
N LEU A 213 -19.71 25.20 -10.02
CA LEU A 213 -19.35 23.94 -9.38
C LEU A 213 -19.61 23.96 -7.87
N HIS A 214 -19.30 25.07 -7.18
CA HIS A 214 -19.60 25.24 -5.75
C HIS A 214 -21.11 25.21 -5.49
N ALA A 215 -21.93 25.76 -6.39
CA ALA A 215 -23.38 25.72 -6.30
C ALA A 215 -23.99 24.32 -6.48
N ILE A 216 -23.25 23.33 -7.00
CA ILE A 216 -23.71 21.94 -7.07
C ILE A 216 -23.72 21.35 -5.66
N HIS A 217 -24.92 21.14 -5.11
CA HIS A 217 -25.12 20.49 -3.82
C HIS A 217 -25.07 18.97 -3.98
N VAL A 218 -24.14 18.34 -3.26
CA VAL A 218 -23.99 16.88 -3.15
C VAL A 218 -24.48 16.49 -1.75
N GLU A 219 -25.52 15.68 -1.70
CA GLU A 219 -26.12 15.22 -0.44
C GLU A 219 -25.86 13.73 -0.32
N LEU A 220 -24.90 13.35 0.52
CA LEU A 220 -24.57 11.96 0.82
C LEU A 220 -24.68 11.70 2.33
N PRO A 221 -24.96 10.45 2.76
CA PRO A 221 -25.04 10.12 4.18
C PRO A 221 -23.81 10.55 5.02
N SER A 222 -22.61 10.51 4.43
CA SER A 222 -21.35 10.96 5.02
C SER A 222 -21.29 12.46 5.33
N TYR A 223 -22.05 13.29 4.62
CA TYR A 223 -22.10 14.75 4.83
C TYR A 223 -23.03 15.15 5.97
N TYR A 224 -23.94 14.29 6.40
CA TYR A 224 -24.81 14.58 7.54
C TYR A 224 -24.06 14.50 8.87
N VAL A 225 -24.54 15.27 9.84
CA VAL A 225 -24.02 15.26 11.21
C VAL A 225 -24.13 13.87 11.85
N ALA A 226 -23.22 13.57 12.79
CA ALA A 226 -23.16 12.28 13.48
C ALA A 226 -24.52 11.86 14.09
N SER A 227 -25.30 12.79 14.62
CA SER A 227 -26.63 12.52 15.21
C SER A 227 -27.64 11.98 14.20
N VAL A 228 -27.61 12.45 12.95
CA VAL A 228 -28.47 11.95 11.86
C VAL A 228 -27.93 10.63 11.33
N ARG A 229 -26.61 10.55 11.12
CA ARG A 229 -25.94 9.35 10.58
C ARG A 229 -26.11 8.10 11.47
N THR A 230 -26.11 8.28 12.79
CA THR A 230 -26.27 7.18 13.77
C THR A 230 -27.73 6.79 14.02
N HIS A 231 -28.69 7.53 13.46
CA HIS A 231 -30.11 7.27 13.67
C HIS A 231 -30.56 5.98 12.96
N ALA A 232 -31.49 5.24 13.57
CA ALA A 232 -31.92 3.92 13.09
C ALA A 232 -32.43 3.91 11.63
N LYS A 233 -33.18 4.95 11.23
CA LYS A 233 -33.68 5.09 9.84
C LYS A 233 -32.60 5.42 8.80
N MET A 234 -31.45 5.93 9.24
CA MET A 234 -30.30 6.22 8.36
C MET A 234 -29.33 5.04 8.24
N ALA A 235 -29.52 3.96 9.01
CA ALA A 235 -28.62 2.81 9.03
C ALA A 235 -28.47 2.14 7.66
N GLU A 236 -29.56 1.99 6.91
CA GLU A 236 -29.53 1.39 5.56
C GLU A 236 -28.82 2.28 4.53
N PRO A 237 -29.18 3.57 4.34
CA PRO A 237 -28.43 4.48 3.45
C PRO A 237 -26.94 4.57 3.78
N VAL A 238 -26.59 4.66 5.07
CA VAL A 238 -25.20 4.72 5.55
C VAL A 238 -24.45 3.41 5.22
N SER A 239 -25.08 2.26 5.42
CA SER A 239 -24.48 0.98 5.06
C SER A 239 -24.28 0.84 3.55
N ILE A 240 -25.19 1.37 2.74
CA ILE A 240 -25.08 1.35 1.27
C ILE A 240 -23.91 2.23 0.84
N GLU A 241 -23.85 3.48 1.30
CA GLU A 241 -22.73 4.38 0.98
C GLU A 241 -21.41 3.75 1.41
N ARG A 242 -21.33 3.21 2.64
CA ARG A 242 -20.10 2.58 3.14
C ARG A 242 -19.60 1.47 2.20
N LYS A 243 -20.48 0.56 1.77
CA LYS A 243 -20.10 -0.52 0.85
C LYS A 243 -19.62 0.00 -0.51
N LEU A 244 -20.28 1.04 -1.04
CA LEU A 244 -19.85 1.67 -2.29
C LEU A 244 -18.47 2.32 -2.12
N ARG A 245 -18.22 3.02 -1.01
CA ARG A 245 -16.92 3.63 -0.68
C ARG A 245 -15.82 2.58 -0.43
N GLU A 246 -16.15 1.43 0.16
CA GLU A 246 -15.21 0.31 0.30
C GLU A 246 -14.77 -0.23 -1.08
N GLY A 247 -15.71 -0.31 -2.04
CA GLY A 247 -15.42 -0.60 -3.44
C GLY A 247 -14.50 0.44 -4.07
N GLN A 248 -14.85 1.72 -3.96
CA GLN A 248 -14.03 2.83 -4.48
C GLN A 248 -12.63 2.86 -3.89
N ALA A 249 -12.48 2.57 -2.60
CA ALA A 249 -11.18 2.52 -1.95
C ALA A 249 -10.32 1.38 -2.50
N LYS A 250 -10.91 0.22 -2.80
CA LYS A 250 -10.21 -0.90 -3.45
C LYS A 250 -9.79 -0.52 -4.87
N ASP A 251 -10.74 -0.02 -5.67
CA ASP A 251 -10.49 0.39 -7.05
C ASP A 251 -9.37 1.45 -7.13
N ALA A 252 -9.40 2.47 -6.26
CA ALA A 252 -8.36 3.50 -6.21
C ALA A 252 -6.98 2.95 -5.80
N LEU A 253 -6.92 1.96 -4.91
CA LEU A 253 -5.65 1.28 -4.59
C LEU A 253 -5.15 0.44 -5.76
N ASP A 254 -6.05 -0.23 -6.49
CA ASP A 254 -5.71 -1.08 -7.63
C ASP A 254 -5.22 -0.25 -8.83
N GLU A 255 -5.87 0.89 -9.09
CA GLU A 255 -5.42 1.89 -10.05
C GLU A 255 -4.02 2.42 -9.66
N LEU A 256 -3.82 2.77 -8.37
CA LEU A 256 -2.52 3.21 -7.87
C LEU A 256 -1.43 2.14 -8.08
N ARG A 257 -1.71 0.87 -7.74
CA ARG A 257 -0.76 -0.25 -7.94
C ARG A 257 -0.42 -0.44 -9.42
N THR A 258 -1.41 -0.34 -10.29
CA THR A 258 -1.24 -0.45 -11.74
C THR A 258 -0.30 0.64 -12.26
N HIS A 259 -0.56 1.91 -11.89
CA HIS A 259 0.28 3.03 -12.32
C HIS A 259 1.69 3.01 -11.72
N LEU A 260 1.86 2.58 -10.46
CA LEU A 260 3.20 2.39 -9.87
C LEU A 260 3.98 1.29 -10.62
N THR A 261 3.32 0.20 -10.99
CA THR A 261 3.92 -0.90 -11.76
C THR A 261 4.29 -0.45 -13.19
N ALA A 262 3.44 0.36 -13.82
CA ALA A 262 3.68 0.95 -15.13
C ALA A 262 4.88 1.92 -15.09
N LEU A 263 4.94 2.82 -14.10
CA LEU A 263 6.08 3.72 -13.91
C LEU A 263 7.40 2.97 -13.81
N TYR A 264 7.40 1.89 -13.04
CA TYR A 264 8.58 1.05 -12.88
C TYR A 264 9.00 0.38 -14.19
N SER A 265 8.03 -0.07 -14.99
CA SER A 265 8.30 -0.64 -16.33
C SER A 265 8.83 0.41 -17.31
N LEU A 266 8.37 1.65 -17.21
CA LEU A 266 8.88 2.76 -18.03
C LEU A 266 10.32 3.15 -17.68
N GLU A 267 10.74 3.03 -16.42
CA GLU A 267 12.14 3.25 -16.04
C GLU A 267 13.08 2.24 -16.72
N ASP A 268 12.66 0.98 -16.84
CA ASP A 268 13.43 -0.04 -17.56
C ASP A 268 13.45 0.23 -19.07
N LEU A 269 12.29 0.55 -19.66
CA LEU A 269 12.20 0.93 -21.07
C LEU A 269 13.11 2.12 -21.41
N ARG A 270 13.27 3.06 -20.46
CA ARG A 270 14.22 4.18 -20.61
C ARG A 270 15.68 3.70 -20.69
N GLY A 271 16.04 2.65 -19.97
CA GLY A 271 17.40 2.07 -19.98
C GLY A 271 17.70 1.28 -21.24
N GLN A 272 16.70 0.64 -21.86
CA GLN A 272 16.86 -0.20 -23.05
C GLN A 272 17.08 0.60 -24.35
N GLY A 273 16.60 1.85 -24.42
CA GLY A 273 16.69 2.66 -25.63
C GLY A 273 17.67 3.83 -25.52
N THR A 274 18.41 4.08 -26.59
CA THR A 274 19.33 5.23 -26.70
C THR A 274 18.75 6.33 -27.57
N GLY A 275 18.91 7.59 -27.16
CA GLY A 275 18.57 8.77 -27.98
C GLY A 275 17.55 9.70 -27.34
N GLN A 276 17.57 10.96 -27.78
CA GLN A 276 16.75 12.03 -27.19
C GLN A 276 15.25 11.83 -27.43
N ALA A 277 14.84 11.38 -28.62
CA ALA A 277 13.43 11.14 -28.95
C ALA A 277 12.82 10.02 -28.09
N HIS A 278 13.53 8.91 -27.91
CA HIS A 278 13.15 7.82 -27.00
C HIS A 278 13.01 8.32 -25.57
N GLY A 279 14.04 9.00 -25.06
CA GLY A 279 14.03 9.54 -23.71
C GLY A 279 12.88 10.53 -23.46
N GLN A 280 12.57 11.41 -24.43
CA GLN A 280 11.45 12.34 -24.32
C GLN A 280 10.09 11.62 -24.35
N ARG A 281 9.92 10.62 -25.22
CA ARG A 281 8.69 9.80 -25.28
C ARG A 281 8.43 9.09 -23.96
N VAL A 282 9.43 8.36 -23.44
CA VAL A 282 9.29 7.63 -22.18
C VAL A 282 9.05 8.59 -21.01
N LYS A 283 9.70 9.76 -21.00
CA LYS A 283 9.45 10.79 -19.99
C LYS A 283 8.01 11.33 -20.05
N ALA A 284 7.45 11.52 -21.25
CA ALA A 284 6.07 11.96 -21.41
C ALA A 284 5.07 10.93 -20.89
N LEU A 285 5.29 9.65 -21.20
CA LEU A 285 4.50 8.54 -20.65
C LEU A 285 4.63 8.46 -19.12
N ALA A 286 5.84 8.56 -18.59
CA ALA A 286 6.04 8.54 -17.13
C ALA A 286 5.32 9.72 -16.46
N ALA A 287 5.32 10.90 -17.07
CA ALA A 287 4.60 12.06 -16.52
C ALA A 287 3.07 11.83 -16.48
N THR A 288 2.50 11.15 -17.48
CA THR A 288 1.06 10.80 -17.46
C THR A 288 0.76 9.79 -16.38
N GLU A 289 1.56 8.73 -16.26
CA GLU A 289 1.39 7.70 -15.23
C GLU A 289 1.55 8.26 -13.81
N VAL A 290 2.50 9.17 -13.58
CA VAL A 290 2.67 9.88 -12.30
C VAL A 290 1.42 10.69 -11.96
N ALA A 291 0.87 11.42 -12.94
CA ALA A 291 -0.30 12.26 -12.70
C ALA A 291 -1.54 11.43 -12.31
N ILE A 292 -1.76 10.31 -13.00
CA ILE A 292 -2.90 9.41 -12.71
C ILE A 292 -2.67 8.69 -11.37
N GLY A 293 -1.46 8.19 -11.11
CA GLY A 293 -1.12 7.57 -9.82
C GLY A 293 -1.32 8.53 -8.64
N HIS A 294 -0.95 9.81 -8.78
CA HIS A 294 -1.24 10.82 -7.75
C HIS A 294 -2.74 11.05 -7.57
N GLN A 295 -3.51 11.05 -8.66
CA GLN A 295 -4.97 11.17 -8.58
C GLN A 295 -5.59 10.00 -7.81
N ALA A 296 -5.21 8.75 -8.13
CA ALA A 296 -5.68 7.54 -7.47
C ALA A 296 -5.30 7.52 -5.97
N ARG A 297 -4.05 7.93 -5.65
CA ARG A 297 -3.60 8.11 -4.26
C ARG A 297 -4.47 9.11 -3.50
N ASP A 298 -4.73 10.26 -4.08
CA ASP A 298 -5.51 11.31 -3.44
C ASP A 298 -6.98 10.90 -3.29
N GLU A 299 -7.52 10.15 -4.26
CA GLU A 299 -8.86 9.55 -4.20
C GLU A 299 -8.97 8.56 -3.04
N TYR A 300 -8.03 7.62 -2.91
CA TYR A 300 -7.98 6.69 -1.79
C TYR A 300 -7.96 7.43 -0.44
N ARG A 301 -7.10 8.45 -0.30
CA ARG A 301 -7.00 9.24 0.94
C ARG A 301 -8.32 9.95 1.28
N ARG A 302 -9.03 10.49 0.27
CA ARG A 302 -10.35 11.11 0.46
C ARG A 302 -11.39 10.08 0.87
N VAL A 303 -11.52 8.98 0.12
CA VAL A 303 -12.49 7.91 0.39
C VAL A 303 -12.27 7.31 1.77
N ARG A 304 -11.01 7.13 2.20
CA ARG A 304 -10.69 6.65 3.55
C ARG A 304 -11.23 7.56 4.65
N LYS A 305 -11.10 8.89 4.51
CA LYS A 305 -11.68 9.85 5.48
C LYS A 305 -13.20 9.71 5.54
N VAL A 306 -13.85 9.51 4.39
CA VAL A 306 -15.30 9.26 4.31
C VAL A 306 -15.67 7.94 5.00
N LEU A 307 -14.89 6.87 4.79
CA LEU A 307 -15.12 5.58 5.44
C LEU A 307 -15.03 5.66 6.97
N ILE A 308 -14.04 6.39 7.50
CA ILE A 308 -13.92 6.66 8.96
C ILE A 308 -15.16 7.39 9.46
N THR A 309 -15.58 8.41 8.72
CA THR A 309 -16.80 9.19 9.01
C THR A 309 -18.05 8.31 9.05
N LEU A 310 -18.14 7.29 8.18
CA LEU A 310 -19.22 6.30 8.12
C LEU A 310 -19.09 5.16 9.17
N GLY A 311 -18.14 5.24 10.10
CA GLY A 311 -17.99 4.30 11.21
C GLY A 311 -17.03 3.13 10.93
N MET A 312 -16.08 3.29 10.01
CA MET A 312 -14.91 2.40 9.91
C MET A 312 -13.90 2.76 11.03
N PRO A 313 -13.28 1.78 11.70
CA PRO A 313 -12.21 2.06 12.65
C PRO A 313 -11.00 2.70 11.95
N GLU A 314 -10.27 3.56 12.67
CA GLU A 314 -9.05 4.18 12.14
C GLU A 314 -7.94 3.16 11.86
N ASP A 315 -7.87 2.09 12.65
CA ASP A 315 -6.87 1.01 12.56
C ASP A 315 -7.38 -0.20 11.73
N ASP A 316 -8.11 0.05 10.65
CA ASP A 316 -8.55 -1.01 9.75
C ASP A 316 -7.37 -1.70 9.06
N LYS A 317 -7.34 -3.04 9.09
CA LYS A 317 -6.25 -3.86 8.53
C LYS A 317 -6.22 -3.85 7.01
N THR A 318 -7.38 -3.66 6.37
CA THR A 318 -7.57 -3.65 4.91
C THR A 318 -7.37 -2.25 4.36
N PHE A 319 -7.91 -1.22 5.03
CA PHE A 319 -7.81 0.17 4.59
C PHE A 319 -6.87 1.01 5.48
N ARG A 320 -5.57 0.73 5.38
CA ARG A 320 -4.51 1.39 6.16
C ARG A 320 -4.22 2.82 5.68
N VAL A 321 -3.57 3.63 6.52
CA VAL A 321 -3.13 4.98 6.13
C VAL A 321 -2.08 4.87 5.02
N LEU A 322 -2.32 5.52 3.88
CA LEU A 322 -1.39 5.55 2.75
C LEU A 322 -0.45 6.75 2.87
N THR A 323 0.77 6.51 3.32
CA THR A 323 1.84 7.53 3.34
C THR A 323 2.49 7.69 1.97
N ASP A 324 3.23 8.78 1.75
CA ASP A 324 4.00 8.95 0.51
C ASP A 324 5.19 7.97 0.42
N GLU A 325 5.59 7.36 1.54
CA GLU A 325 6.60 6.31 1.55
C GLU A 325 6.05 4.97 1.05
N ASP A 326 4.77 4.70 1.32
CA ASP A 326 4.07 3.50 0.89
C ASP A 326 3.71 3.54 -0.59
N ALA A 327 3.46 4.74 -1.16
CA ALA A 327 3.12 4.99 -2.56
C ALA A 327 4.35 4.87 -3.50
N LYS A 328 5.15 3.83 -3.32
CA LYS A 328 6.33 3.52 -4.13
C LYS A 328 6.16 2.15 -4.79
N PRO A 329 6.65 1.97 -6.02
CA PRO A 329 6.70 0.65 -6.64
C PRO A 329 7.61 -0.28 -5.84
N PHE A 330 7.29 -1.58 -5.81
CA PHE A 330 8.23 -2.57 -5.32
C PHE A 330 9.39 -2.73 -6.31
N ILE A 331 10.57 -3.09 -5.82
CA ILE A 331 11.75 -3.31 -6.68
C ILE A 331 11.51 -4.60 -7.50
N ILE A 332 11.15 -4.45 -8.78
CA ILE A 332 10.84 -5.55 -9.71
C ILE A 332 12.10 -6.04 -10.46
N PHE A 333 13.23 -5.34 -10.48
CA PHE A 333 14.48 -5.79 -11.14
C PHE A 333 15.68 -5.96 -10.20
N SER A 334 16.49 -7.00 -10.46
CA SER A 334 17.65 -7.39 -9.65
C SER A 334 18.73 -6.30 -9.57
N HIS A 335 18.99 -5.62 -10.69
CA HIS A 335 20.02 -4.57 -10.80
C HIS A 335 19.73 -3.29 -10.02
N GLN A 336 18.50 -3.13 -9.52
CA GLN A 336 18.06 -1.94 -8.79
C GLN A 336 18.13 -2.11 -7.28
N HIS A 337 18.41 -3.32 -6.80
CA HIS A 337 18.64 -3.58 -5.39
C HIS A 337 19.93 -2.91 -4.90
N ARG A 338 19.79 -2.10 -3.86
CA ARG A 338 20.91 -1.48 -3.14
C ARG A 338 21.22 -2.26 -1.87
N ARG A 339 22.49 -2.23 -1.47
CA ARG A 339 22.92 -2.85 -0.20
C ARG A 339 22.15 -2.21 0.97
N GLY A 340 21.41 -3.02 1.72
CA GLY A 340 20.56 -2.57 2.83
C GLY A 340 19.06 -2.64 2.55
N ASP A 341 18.64 -2.86 1.30
CA ASP A 341 17.22 -3.03 0.97
C ASP A 341 16.61 -4.30 1.58
N SER A 342 17.43 -5.31 1.95
CA SER A 342 16.98 -6.50 2.66
C SER A 342 16.40 -6.21 4.05
N LYS A 343 16.79 -5.08 4.66
CA LYS A 343 16.27 -4.62 5.97
C LYS A 343 15.05 -3.71 5.83
N ARG A 344 14.65 -3.35 4.61
CA ARG A 344 13.47 -2.53 4.37
C ARG A 344 12.25 -3.43 4.29
N THR A 345 11.31 -3.23 5.20
CA THR A 345 9.98 -3.84 5.10
C THR A 345 9.29 -3.28 3.85
N GLY A 346 8.69 -4.16 3.04
CA GLY A 346 7.97 -3.71 1.85
C GLY A 346 6.75 -2.87 2.24
N SER A 347 6.31 -1.97 1.36
CA SER A 347 5.08 -1.21 1.57
C SER A 347 3.89 -2.18 1.66
N TRP A 348 3.01 -1.93 2.64
CA TRP A 348 1.79 -2.72 2.86
C TRP A 348 0.86 -2.72 1.65
N LEU A 349 0.99 -1.72 0.77
CA LEU A 349 0.29 -1.63 -0.50
C LEU A 349 0.45 -2.91 -1.33
N TRP A 350 1.58 -3.60 -1.19
CA TRP A 350 1.96 -4.80 -1.93
C TRP A 350 1.89 -6.08 -1.09
N GLU A 351 1.14 -6.10 0.01
CA GLU A 351 0.89 -7.33 0.80
C GLU A 351 -0.23 -8.19 0.19
N ASP A 352 -1.15 -7.60 -0.58
CA ASP A 352 -2.33 -8.25 -1.16
C ASP A 352 -2.33 -8.09 -2.69
N PHE A 353 -2.33 -9.21 -3.41
CA PHE A 353 -2.37 -9.26 -4.87
C PHE A 353 -3.70 -9.80 -5.44
N SER A 354 -4.74 -9.90 -4.62
CA SER A 354 -6.09 -10.29 -5.05
C SER A 354 -6.62 -9.41 -6.19
N PHE A 355 -6.11 -8.18 -6.31
CA PHE A 355 -6.43 -7.27 -7.40
C PHE A 355 -5.98 -7.75 -8.79
N ALA A 356 -4.90 -8.53 -8.89
CA ALA A 356 -4.46 -9.09 -10.17
C ALA A 356 -5.50 -10.10 -10.72
N ASP A 357 -6.18 -10.81 -9.82
CA ASP A 357 -7.24 -11.76 -10.19
C ASP A 357 -8.57 -11.07 -10.54
N ASN A 358 -8.83 -9.89 -9.96
CA ASN A 358 -10.05 -9.10 -10.20
C ASN A 358 -10.07 -8.36 -11.54
N GLN A 359 -8.96 -8.36 -12.28
CA GLN A 359 -8.88 -7.78 -13.62
C GLN A 359 -9.65 -8.62 -14.64
N GLY A 360 -10.57 -7.98 -15.36
CA GLY A 360 -11.48 -8.66 -16.30
C GLY A 360 -10.83 -9.06 -17.63
N ASP A 361 -9.68 -8.48 -17.98
CA ASP A 361 -8.94 -8.81 -19.20
C ASP A 361 -7.78 -9.76 -18.88
N ASN A 362 -7.76 -10.91 -19.56
CA ASN A 362 -6.77 -11.96 -19.36
C ASN A 362 -5.34 -11.51 -19.75
N GLU A 363 -5.19 -10.58 -20.70
CA GLU A 363 -3.88 -10.02 -21.08
C GLU A 363 -3.26 -9.21 -19.94
N VAL A 364 -4.11 -8.48 -19.22
CA VAL A 364 -3.75 -7.60 -18.11
C VAL A 364 -3.43 -8.43 -16.88
N LYS A 365 -4.25 -9.44 -16.62
CA LYS A 365 -4.04 -10.44 -15.57
C LYS A 365 -2.69 -11.14 -15.74
N GLU A 366 -2.38 -11.62 -16.94
CA GLU A 366 -1.09 -12.27 -17.23
C GLU A 366 0.08 -11.28 -17.09
N PHE A 367 -0.07 -10.04 -17.58
CA PHE A 367 0.92 -8.99 -17.37
C PHE A 367 1.20 -8.74 -15.88
N MET A 368 0.16 -8.64 -15.06
CA MET A 368 0.31 -8.46 -13.62
C MET A 368 1.00 -9.66 -12.97
N TYR A 369 0.62 -10.89 -13.34
CA TYR A 369 1.29 -12.09 -12.86
C TYR A 369 2.77 -12.16 -13.24
N HIS A 370 3.13 -11.75 -14.46
CA HIS A 370 4.54 -11.63 -14.87
C HIS A 370 5.34 -10.64 -14.00
N LYS A 371 4.69 -9.66 -13.36
CA LYS A 371 5.36 -8.72 -12.44
C LYS A 371 5.36 -9.22 -10.99
N ILE A 372 4.31 -9.90 -10.56
CA ILE A 372 4.17 -10.47 -9.22
C ILE A 372 5.10 -11.67 -9.03
N ARG A 373 5.26 -12.49 -10.06
CA ARG A 373 6.09 -13.70 -10.03
C ARG A 373 7.54 -13.41 -9.57
N PRO A 374 8.29 -12.47 -10.18
CA PRO A 374 9.60 -12.03 -9.68
C PRO A 374 9.59 -11.52 -8.23
N PHE A 375 8.52 -10.82 -7.81
CA PHE A 375 8.38 -10.35 -6.43
C PHE A 375 8.26 -11.50 -5.45
N TRP A 376 7.42 -12.49 -5.77
CA TRP A 376 7.24 -13.69 -4.97
C TRP A 376 8.57 -14.45 -4.82
N PHE A 377 9.29 -14.69 -5.92
CA PHE A 377 10.62 -15.32 -5.87
C PHE A 377 11.58 -14.58 -4.96
N ARG A 378 11.62 -13.24 -5.04
CA ARG A 378 12.49 -12.44 -4.16
C ARG A 378 12.08 -12.50 -2.70
N LYS A 379 10.78 -12.49 -2.39
CA LYS A 379 10.28 -12.64 -1.02
C LYS A 379 10.64 -14.00 -0.45
N ARG A 380 10.48 -15.06 -1.25
CA ARG A 380 10.89 -16.43 -0.89
C ARG A 380 12.40 -16.53 -0.67
N ALA A 381 13.21 -15.97 -1.57
CA ALA A 381 14.67 -15.92 -1.41
C ALA A 381 15.11 -15.04 -0.22
N ALA A 382 14.39 -13.97 0.10
CA ALA A 382 14.67 -13.14 1.28
C ALA A 382 14.38 -13.90 2.58
N ARG A 383 13.26 -14.62 2.65
CA ARG A 383 12.94 -15.52 3.77
C ARG A 383 14.02 -16.59 3.95
N ALA A 384 14.43 -17.24 2.86
CA ALA A 384 15.49 -18.26 2.89
C ALA A 384 16.82 -17.68 3.42
N ARG A 385 17.22 -16.49 2.93
CA ARG A 385 18.42 -15.79 3.42
C ARG A 385 18.35 -15.43 4.91
N TRP A 386 17.20 -14.97 5.40
CA TRP A 386 17.03 -14.69 6.83
C TRP A 386 17.06 -15.97 7.68
N GLN A 387 16.53 -17.07 7.14
CA GLN A 387 16.61 -18.37 7.78
C GLN A 387 18.08 -18.84 7.88
N GLU A 388 18.85 -18.71 6.80
CA GLU A 388 20.30 -18.96 6.79
C GLU A 388 21.03 -18.06 7.78
N GLU A 389 20.73 -16.76 7.84
CA GLU A 389 21.37 -15.83 8.77
C GLU A 389 21.12 -16.23 10.23
N VAL A 390 19.91 -16.67 10.59
CA VAL A 390 19.61 -17.21 11.93
C VAL A 390 20.49 -18.44 12.22
N TYR A 391 20.61 -19.37 11.28
CA TYR A 391 21.49 -20.54 11.45
C TYR A 391 22.96 -20.14 11.57
N ILE A 392 23.45 -19.23 10.73
CA ILE A 392 24.83 -18.73 10.77
C ILE A 392 25.11 -18.07 12.11
N LYS A 393 24.22 -17.22 12.63
CA LYS A 393 24.42 -16.54 13.92
C LYS A 393 24.45 -17.51 15.08
N ARG A 394 23.56 -18.51 15.07
CA ARG A 394 23.57 -19.59 16.08
C ARG A 394 24.88 -20.40 16.00
N GLU A 395 25.34 -20.74 14.80
CA GLU A 395 26.59 -21.46 14.60
C GLU A 395 27.82 -20.61 15.00
N GLU A 396 27.84 -19.31 14.69
CA GLU A 396 28.90 -18.38 15.11
C GLU A 396 28.98 -18.29 16.65
N MET A 397 27.84 -18.22 17.34
CA MET A 397 27.77 -18.27 18.80
C MET A 397 28.32 -19.59 19.34
N TYR A 398 27.89 -20.71 18.77
CA TYR A 398 28.37 -22.04 19.16
C TYR A 398 29.89 -22.18 18.98
N ARG A 399 30.42 -21.84 17.80
CA ARG A 399 31.86 -21.83 17.51
C ARG A 399 32.64 -20.91 18.45
N THR A 400 32.07 -19.77 18.83
CA THR A 400 32.68 -18.85 19.79
C THR A 400 32.84 -19.50 21.16
N THR A 401 31.82 -20.23 21.64
CA THR A 401 31.91 -20.96 22.92
C THR A 401 32.97 -22.07 22.86
N LEU A 402 32.99 -22.87 21.80
CA LEU A 402 34.00 -23.91 21.60
C LEU A 402 35.41 -23.32 21.47
N PHE A 403 35.55 -22.19 20.79
CA PHE A 403 36.83 -21.51 20.65
C PHE A 403 37.37 -21.05 22.01
N PHE A 404 36.52 -20.48 22.87
CA PHE A 404 36.93 -20.07 24.21
C PHE A 404 37.26 -21.27 25.10
N GLU A 405 36.47 -22.34 25.02
CA GLU A 405 36.73 -23.61 25.73
C GLU A 405 38.07 -24.22 25.30
N HIS A 406 38.28 -24.41 24.00
CA HIS A 406 39.52 -24.93 23.45
C HIS A 406 40.74 -24.11 23.87
N ASN A 407 40.65 -22.77 23.80
CA ASN A 407 41.77 -21.92 24.22
C ASN A 407 41.99 -21.95 25.73
N ARG A 408 40.93 -21.98 26.55
CA ARG A 408 41.04 -22.17 28.01
C ARG A 408 41.82 -23.45 28.31
N ASP A 409 41.45 -24.56 27.68
CA ASP A 409 42.06 -25.87 27.93
C ASP A 409 43.50 -25.91 27.44
N ARG A 410 43.77 -25.37 26.25
CA ARG A 410 45.12 -25.25 25.70
C ARG A 410 46.04 -24.43 26.61
N TRP A 411 45.59 -23.27 27.08
CA TRP A 411 46.39 -22.45 28.00
C TRP A 411 46.55 -23.08 29.38
N SER A 412 45.58 -23.88 29.82
CA SER A 412 45.69 -24.64 31.08
C SER A 412 46.74 -25.75 30.96
N ALA A 413 46.74 -26.50 29.85
CA ALA A 413 47.76 -27.49 29.56
C ALA A 413 49.16 -26.86 29.47
N CYS A 414 49.32 -25.75 28.73
CA CYS A 414 50.58 -25.03 28.67
C CYS A 414 51.07 -24.53 30.04
N ALA A 415 50.15 -24.21 30.96
CA ALA A 415 50.51 -23.83 32.32
C ALA A 415 51.05 -25.02 33.12
N THR A 416 50.45 -26.19 32.97
CA THR A 416 50.91 -27.46 33.57
C THR A 416 52.28 -27.84 33.04
N ASP A 417 52.48 -27.84 31.71
CA ASP A 417 53.78 -28.17 31.11
C ASP A 417 54.89 -27.20 31.58
N ALA A 418 54.58 -25.90 31.67
CA ALA A 418 55.53 -24.90 32.14
C ALA A 418 55.83 -25.02 33.65
N GLU A 419 54.91 -25.55 34.44
CA GLU A 419 55.11 -25.86 35.86
C GLU A 419 56.04 -27.06 36.03
N GLU A 420 55.83 -28.12 35.24
CA GLU A 420 56.69 -29.31 35.20
C GLU A 420 58.12 -28.96 34.75
N ASP A 421 58.27 -28.06 33.77
CA ASP A 421 59.57 -27.58 33.29
C ASP A 421 60.24 -26.55 34.22
N GLY A 422 59.60 -26.15 35.34
CA GLY A 422 60.13 -25.13 36.26
C GLY A 422 60.15 -23.69 35.71
N ARG A 423 59.41 -23.41 34.63
CA ARG A 423 59.33 -22.10 33.95
C ARG A 423 58.23 -21.22 34.57
N ALA A 424 58.47 -20.74 35.80
CA ALA A 424 57.47 -19.99 36.58
C ALA A 424 56.82 -18.79 35.85
N GLY A 425 57.60 -18.00 35.09
CA GLY A 425 57.06 -16.85 34.35
C GLY A 425 56.09 -17.24 33.23
N ALA A 426 56.40 -18.32 32.51
CA ALA A 426 55.53 -18.86 31.45
C ALA A 426 54.24 -19.46 32.04
N MET A 427 54.36 -20.17 33.17
CA MET A 427 53.21 -20.71 33.90
C MET A 427 52.24 -19.60 34.34
N VAL A 428 52.73 -18.53 34.98
CA VAL A 428 51.87 -17.41 35.42
C VAL A 428 51.15 -16.76 34.24
N TYR A 429 51.85 -16.55 33.12
CA TYR A 429 51.24 -15.99 31.91
C TYR A 429 50.16 -16.91 31.32
N ALA A 430 50.45 -18.21 31.20
CA ALA A 430 49.50 -19.20 30.69
C ALA A 430 48.25 -19.32 31.57
N ARG A 431 48.40 -19.32 32.91
CA ARG A 431 47.27 -19.28 33.86
C ARG A 431 46.42 -18.00 33.69
N ARG A 432 47.06 -16.84 33.48
CA ARG A 432 46.34 -15.58 33.20
C ARG A 432 45.54 -15.66 31.90
N GLN A 433 46.10 -16.23 30.83
CA GLN A 433 45.36 -16.41 29.57
C GLN A 433 44.22 -17.42 29.73
N SER A 434 44.44 -18.55 30.39
CA SER A 434 43.38 -19.51 30.71
C SER A 434 42.22 -18.85 31.46
N HIS A 435 42.52 -18.08 32.52
CA HIS A 435 41.50 -17.35 33.26
C HIS A 435 40.74 -16.32 32.40
N ARG A 436 41.43 -15.63 31.49
CA ARG A 436 40.78 -14.71 30.53
C ARG A 436 39.77 -15.45 29.65
N TYR A 437 40.14 -16.60 29.08
CA TYR A 437 39.23 -17.40 28.25
C TYR A 437 38.10 -18.02 29.06
N ALA A 438 38.35 -18.41 30.32
CA ALA A 438 37.30 -18.87 31.23
C ALA A 438 36.25 -17.77 31.49
N ARG A 439 36.68 -16.52 31.69
CA ARG A 439 35.75 -15.39 31.83
C ARG A 439 34.95 -15.13 30.57
N LEU A 440 35.62 -15.09 29.40
CA LEU A 440 34.95 -14.92 28.11
C LEU A 440 33.94 -16.04 27.83
N LEU A 441 34.24 -17.28 28.21
CA LEU A 441 33.33 -18.41 28.11
C LEU A 441 32.12 -18.26 29.03
N ALA A 442 32.31 -17.81 30.27
CA ALA A 442 31.21 -17.54 31.20
C ALA A 442 30.31 -16.42 30.68
N ASP A 443 30.90 -15.32 30.20
CA ASP A 443 30.17 -14.20 29.60
C ASP A 443 29.37 -14.66 28.37
N ALA A 444 29.98 -15.48 27.51
CA ALA A 444 29.32 -16.06 26.33
C ALA A 444 28.15 -16.98 26.72
N ARG A 445 28.34 -17.88 27.68
CA ARG A 445 27.28 -18.79 28.17
C ARG A 445 26.11 -18.06 28.81
N ASN A 446 26.36 -16.91 29.46
CA ASN A 446 25.31 -16.07 30.04
C ASN A 446 24.55 -15.26 28.97
N ALA A 447 25.24 -14.85 27.89
CA ALA A 447 24.67 -13.99 26.87
C ALA A 447 24.00 -14.75 25.72
N PHE A 448 24.38 -16.00 25.46
CA PHE A 448 23.85 -16.78 24.34
C PHE A 448 22.68 -17.67 24.75
N PRO A 449 21.81 -18.05 23.79
CA PRO A 449 20.70 -18.97 24.05
C PRO A 449 21.18 -20.32 24.60
N MET A 450 20.40 -20.93 25.50
CA MET A 450 20.74 -22.22 26.11
C MET A 450 20.60 -23.40 25.14
N ASP A 451 19.88 -23.22 24.04
CA ASP A 451 19.54 -24.24 23.03
C ASP A 451 20.49 -24.27 21.82
N LEU A 452 21.66 -23.61 21.89
CA LEU A 452 22.65 -23.56 20.80
C LEU A 452 23.00 -24.95 20.20
N SER A 453 22.92 -26.02 21.00
CA SER A 453 23.20 -27.39 20.55
C SER A 453 22.11 -28.02 19.68
N LEU A 454 20.88 -27.48 19.67
CA LEU A 454 19.76 -28.02 18.90
C LEU A 454 19.72 -27.48 17.45
N GLY A 455 20.41 -26.37 17.18
CA GLY A 455 20.38 -25.69 15.88
C GLY A 455 21.20 -26.33 14.75
N ILE A 456 21.97 -27.39 15.02
CA ILE A 456 22.94 -27.95 14.08
C ILE A 456 22.42 -29.24 13.41
N GLY A 457 21.22 -29.73 13.76
CA GLY A 457 20.71 -30.98 13.19
C GLY A 457 21.51 -32.23 13.59
N PHE A 458 22.46 -32.12 14.52
CA PHE A 458 22.96 -33.28 15.24
C PHE A 458 21.99 -33.59 16.37
N ALA A 459 20.98 -34.43 16.07
CA ALA A 459 20.34 -35.20 17.12
C ALA A 459 21.43 -35.90 17.94
N LYS A 460 21.37 -35.75 19.27
CA LYS A 460 22.23 -36.47 20.20
C LYS A 460 22.01 -37.97 20.10
#